data_AF-H1KZT9-F1
#
_entry.id   AF-H1KZT9-F1
#
_cell.length_a   1.000
_cell.length_b   1.000
_cell.length_c   1.000
_cell.angle_alpha   90.00
_cell.angle_beta   90.00
_cell.angle_gamma   90.00
#
_symmetry.space_group_name_H-M   'P 1'
#
loop_
_entity.id
_entity.type
_entity.pdbx_description
1 polymer ?
#
loop_
_entity_poly.entity_id
_entity_poly.type
_entity_poly.pdbx_seq_one_letter_code
_entity_poly.pdbx_strand_id
1 'polypeptide(L)'
;MRKSLFYSYVGGKPILIIKVIDKLRYEKLDVILKFMLKDAIQKLKYFLENVKEEDEELYNKIVDVLKLFKETYEIEDISINKKIREFLVKKNILFLNPVEGILKPQSFLVWKAIKRVIE
;
A
#
# COMPACT_ATOMS: atom_id res chain seq x y z
N MET A 1 -4.17 17.13 -17.10
CA MET A 1 -3.09 17.02 -16.08
C MET A 1 -3.55 16.79 -14.64
N ARG A 2 -4.52 17.54 -14.06
CA ARG A 2 -4.89 17.37 -12.62
C ARG A 2 -5.64 16.07 -12.27
N LYS A 3 -6.55 15.60 -13.12
CA LYS A 3 -7.31 14.34 -12.89
C LYS A 3 -6.42 13.08 -12.88
N SER A 4 -5.40 13.02 -13.74
CA SER A 4 -4.50 11.85 -13.81
C SER A 4 -3.61 11.72 -12.58
N LEU A 5 -3.09 12.84 -12.05
CA LEU A 5 -2.28 12.82 -10.84
C LEU A 5 -3.09 12.36 -9.63
N PHE A 6 -4.31 12.88 -9.46
CA PHE A 6 -5.21 12.45 -8.39
C PHE A 6 -5.49 10.94 -8.46
N TYR A 7 -5.91 10.43 -9.62
CA TYR A 7 -6.21 9.01 -9.78
C TYR A 7 -4.98 8.12 -9.55
N SER A 8 -3.78 8.56 -9.96
CA SER A 8 -2.54 7.80 -9.75
C SER A 8 -2.07 7.70 -8.29
N TYR A 9 -2.62 8.50 -7.37
CA TYR A 9 -2.32 8.43 -5.94
C TYR A 9 -3.50 7.88 -5.15
N VAL A 10 -4.70 8.39 -5.42
CA VAL A 10 -5.91 8.13 -4.63
C VAL A 10 -6.69 6.92 -5.17
N GLY A 11 -6.58 6.64 -6.47
CA GLY A 11 -7.39 5.64 -7.16
C GLY A 11 -8.88 5.95 -7.06
N GLY A 12 -9.69 4.89 -6.97
CA GLY A 12 -11.14 4.97 -6.81
C GLY A 12 -11.65 4.86 -5.37
N LYS A 13 -10.78 4.92 -4.35
CA LYS A 13 -11.17 4.64 -2.95
C LYS A 13 -11.95 5.82 -2.34
N PRO A 14 -13.27 5.70 -2.05
CA PRO A 14 -14.12 6.84 -1.71
C PRO A 14 -13.62 7.65 -0.51
N ILE A 15 -13.16 6.97 0.55
CA ILE A 15 -12.65 7.64 1.76
C ILE A 15 -11.38 8.45 1.50
N LEU A 16 -10.53 8.04 0.56
CA LEU A 16 -9.35 8.83 0.20
C LEU A 16 -9.75 10.03 -0.67
N ILE A 17 -10.74 9.85 -1.55
CA ILE A 17 -11.30 10.93 -2.37
C ILE A 17 -11.88 12.03 -1.47
N ILE A 18 -12.72 11.66 -0.50
CA ILE A 18 -13.32 12.60 0.46
C ILE A 18 -12.23 13.34 1.23
N LYS A 19 -11.21 12.64 1.75
CA LYS A 19 -10.08 13.27 2.47
C LYS A 19 -9.34 14.30 1.63
N VAL A 20 -9.12 14.03 0.33
CA VAL A 20 -8.44 15.00 -0.54
C VAL A 20 -9.35 16.19 -0.83
N ILE A 21 -10.63 15.97 -1.15
CA ILE A 21 -11.60 17.05 -1.39
C ILE A 21 -11.68 17.99 -0.17
N ASP A 22 -11.70 17.42 1.03
CA ASP A 22 -11.74 18.16 2.28
C ASP A 22 -10.50 19.06 2.47
N LYS A 23 -9.31 18.50 2.23
CA LYS A 23 -8.04 19.23 2.34
C LYS A 23 -7.82 20.28 1.25
N LEU A 24 -8.41 20.10 0.07
CA LEU A 24 -8.30 21.07 -1.04
C LEU A 24 -8.89 22.44 -0.70
N ARG A 25 -9.70 22.54 0.36
CA ARG A 25 -10.19 23.82 0.90
C ARG A 25 -9.08 24.67 1.53
N TYR A 26 -7.95 24.06 1.90
CA TYR A 26 -6.87 24.71 2.66
C TYR A 26 -5.50 24.58 1.99
N GLU A 27 -5.29 23.56 1.16
CA GLU A 27 -3.98 23.23 0.58
C GLU A 27 -4.04 22.93 -0.92
N LYS A 28 -2.90 23.08 -1.60
CA LYS A 28 -2.76 22.66 -3.00
C LYS A 28 -2.70 21.13 -3.12
N LEU A 29 -3.26 20.60 -4.21
CA LEU A 29 -3.31 19.16 -4.48
C LEU A 29 -1.95 18.47 -4.35
N ASP A 30 -0.88 19.08 -4.88
CA ASP A 30 0.46 18.48 -4.85
C ASP A 30 1.02 18.34 -3.43
N VAL A 31 0.74 19.31 -2.55
CA VAL A 31 1.11 19.28 -1.13
C VAL A 31 0.37 18.14 -0.43
N ILE A 32 -0.94 18.04 -0.66
CA ILE A 32 -1.78 16.99 -0.08
C ILE A 32 -1.27 15.60 -0.51
N LEU A 33 -1.01 15.40 -1.81
CA LEU A 33 -0.54 14.12 -2.33
C LEU A 33 0.86 13.75 -1.82
N LYS A 34 1.77 14.73 -1.69
CA LYS A 34 3.09 14.53 -1.08
C LYS A 34 2.96 14.11 0.37
N PHE A 35 2.10 14.79 1.15
CA PHE A 35 1.84 14.45 2.53
C PHE A 35 1.28 13.03 2.68
N MET A 36 0.27 12.66 1.89
CA MET A 36 -0.34 11.33 1.92
C MET A 36 0.66 10.22 1.57
N LEU A 37 1.55 10.47 0.61
CA LEU A 37 2.59 9.51 0.27
C LEU A 37 3.65 9.39 1.38
N LYS A 38 4.03 10.51 2.02
CA LYS A 38 4.92 10.49 3.19
C LYS A 38 4.28 9.70 4.35
N ASP A 39 2.99 9.91 4.61
CA ASP A 39 2.23 9.16 5.62
C ASP A 39 2.21 7.65 5.32
N ALA A 40 1.94 7.26 4.07
CA ALA A 40 1.97 5.85 3.67
C ALA A 40 3.36 5.21 3.82
N ILE A 41 4.43 5.95 3.47
CA ILE A 41 5.82 5.50 3.65
C ILE A 41 6.13 5.27 5.12
N GLN A 42 5.80 6.22 6.00
CA GLN A 42 6.09 6.09 7.44
C GLN A 42 5.29 4.95 8.07
N LYS A 43 4.01 4.80 7.73
CA LYS A 43 3.20 3.67 8.20
C LYS A 43 3.76 2.32 7.78
N LEU A 44 4.26 2.21 6.55
CA LEU A 44 4.90 0.98 6.08
C LEU A 44 6.20 0.70 6.84
N LYS A 45 7.03 1.73 7.08
CA LYS A 45 8.27 1.59 7.87
C LYS A 45 7.99 1.10 9.29
N TYR A 46 7.08 1.76 10.01
CA TYR A 46 6.71 1.35 11.38
C TYR A 46 6.08 -0.04 11.41
N PHE A 47 5.28 -0.39 10.41
CA PHE A 47 4.75 -1.75 10.29
C PHE A 47 5.88 -2.79 10.18
N LEU A 48 6.87 -2.54 9.30
CA LEU A 48 7.99 -3.45 9.08
C LEU A 48 8.92 -3.53 10.30
N GLU A 49 9.16 -2.41 10.97
CA GLU A 49 9.93 -2.31 12.21
C GLU A 49 9.28 -3.17 13.31
N ASN A 50 7.99 -2.98 13.58
CA ASN A 50 7.26 -3.77 14.58
C ASN A 50 7.29 -5.27 14.27
N VAL A 51 7.10 -5.66 13.01
CA VAL A 51 7.18 -7.07 12.61
C VAL A 51 8.57 -7.63 12.84
N LYS A 52 9.62 -6.86 12.54
CA LYS A 52 11.01 -7.28 12.75
C LYS A 52 11.36 -7.45 14.22
N GLU A 53 10.87 -6.57 15.09
CA GLU A 53 11.05 -6.67 16.53
C GLU A 53 10.33 -7.89 17.13
N GLU A 54 9.16 -8.25 16.58
CA GLU A 54 8.38 -9.40 17.04
C GLU A 54 8.90 -10.74 16.52
N ASP A 55 9.20 -10.83 15.21
CA ASP A 55 9.59 -12.07 14.52
C ASP A 55 10.38 -11.78 13.24
N GLU A 56 11.71 -12.00 13.30
CA GLU A 56 12.62 -11.77 12.18
C GLU A 56 12.36 -12.72 10.99
N GLU A 57 11.89 -13.95 11.23
CA GLU A 57 11.57 -14.90 10.16
C GLU A 57 10.32 -14.46 9.40
N LEU A 58 9.29 -13.99 10.13
CA LEU A 58 8.09 -13.41 9.56
C LEU A 58 8.40 -12.13 8.78
N TYR A 59 9.29 -11.28 9.31
CA TYR A 59 9.76 -10.07 8.62
C TYR A 59 10.34 -10.40 7.24
N ASN A 60 11.26 -11.36 7.18
CA ASN A 60 11.91 -11.75 5.92
C ASN A 60 10.88 -12.26 4.90
N LYS A 61 9.95 -13.13 5.33
CA LYS A 61 8.84 -13.61 4.48
C LYS A 61 7.98 -12.46 3.96
N ILE A 62 7.66 -11.48 4.80
CA ILE A 62 6.87 -10.32 4.38
C ILE A 62 7.63 -9.46 3.38
N VAL A 63 8.90 -9.18 3.61
CA VAL A 63 9.74 -8.40 2.69
C VAL A 63 9.80 -9.07 1.32
N ASP A 64 10.00 -10.39 1.28
CA ASP A 64 10.04 -11.13 0.01
C ASP A 64 8.72 -11.10 -0.75
N VAL A 65 7.58 -11.19 -0.05
CA VAL A 65 6.26 -11.00 -0.67
C VAL A 65 6.09 -9.57 -1.20
N LEU A 66 6.52 -8.56 -0.45
CA LEU A 66 6.38 -7.16 -0.86
C LEU A 66 7.28 -6.79 -2.05
N LYS A 67 8.44 -7.45 -2.21
CA LYS A 67 9.32 -7.27 -3.38
C LYS A 67 8.62 -7.59 -4.70
N LEU A 68 7.72 -8.58 -4.71
CA LEU A 68 6.95 -8.94 -5.92
C LEU A 68 6.16 -7.75 -6.46
N PHE A 69 5.66 -6.88 -5.58
CA PHE A 69 4.91 -5.70 -5.95
C PHE A 69 5.77 -4.52 -6.44
N LYS A 70 7.10 -4.67 -6.51
CA LYS A 70 7.96 -3.63 -7.12
C LYS A 70 7.76 -3.59 -8.64
N GLU A 71 7.65 -4.76 -9.26
CA GLU A 71 7.51 -4.90 -10.71
C GLU A 71 6.04 -4.97 -11.15
N THR A 72 5.20 -5.71 -10.42
CA THR A 72 3.78 -5.90 -10.77
C THR A 72 2.85 -5.25 -9.74
N TYR A 73 1.67 -4.83 -10.19
CA TYR A 73 0.65 -4.28 -9.27
C TYR A 73 -0.27 -5.38 -8.71
N GLU A 74 -0.48 -6.44 -9.48
CA GLU A 74 -1.38 -7.56 -9.18
C GLU A 74 -0.58 -8.86 -9.29
N ILE A 75 -0.83 -9.78 -8.36
CA ILE A 75 -0.26 -11.13 -8.35
C ILE A 75 -1.36 -12.14 -8.01
N GLU A 76 -1.16 -13.39 -8.42
CA GLU A 76 -2.06 -14.49 -8.05
C GLU A 76 -1.97 -14.77 -6.54
N ASP A 77 -3.09 -14.86 -5.84
CA ASP A 77 -3.11 -14.93 -4.38
C ASP A 77 -2.51 -16.25 -3.85
N ILE A 78 -2.72 -17.36 -4.56
CA ILE A 78 -2.22 -18.70 -4.20
C ILE A 78 -0.70 -18.82 -4.30
N SER A 79 -0.03 -17.92 -5.03
CA SER A 79 1.43 -17.86 -5.06
C SER A 79 2.04 -17.49 -3.70
N ILE A 80 1.25 -16.90 -2.80
CA ILE A 80 1.66 -16.46 -1.47
C ILE A 80 1.09 -17.38 -0.41
N ASN A 81 1.93 -17.72 0.59
CA ASN A 81 1.48 -18.49 1.75
C ASN A 81 0.23 -17.85 2.40
N LYS A 82 -0.79 -18.68 2.64
CA LYS A 82 -2.10 -18.25 3.17
C LYS A 82 -1.98 -17.41 4.44
N LYS A 83 -1.14 -17.81 5.40
CA LYS A 83 -0.96 -17.07 6.66
C LYS A 83 -0.37 -15.69 6.42
N ILE A 84 0.61 -15.57 5.51
CA ILE A 84 1.28 -14.31 5.18
C ILE A 84 0.32 -13.35 4.47
N ARG A 85 -0.41 -13.83 3.43
CA ARG A 85 -1.36 -12.98 2.71
C ARG A 85 -2.52 -12.53 3.61
N GLU A 86 -3.07 -13.40 4.46
CA GLU A 86 -4.13 -13.04 5.40
C GLU A 86 -3.65 -12.00 6.43
N PHE A 87 -2.41 -12.14 6.92
CA PHE A 87 -1.80 -11.16 7.81
C PHE A 87 -1.67 -9.79 7.14
N LEU A 88 -1.14 -9.73 5.92
CA LEU A 88 -0.97 -8.49 5.17
C LEU A 88 -2.31 -7.82 4.80
N VAL A 89 -3.34 -8.61 4.51
CA VAL A 89 -4.71 -8.11 4.31
C VAL A 89 -5.26 -7.53 5.61
N LYS A 90 -5.15 -8.24 6.73
CA LYS A 90 -5.60 -7.78 8.05
C LYS A 90 -4.91 -6.48 8.48
N LYS A 91 -3.62 -6.32 8.14
CA LYS A 91 -2.82 -5.11 8.41
C LYS A 91 -3.05 -3.99 7.38
N ASN A 92 -3.99 -4.15 6.45
CA ASN A 92 -4.33 -3.18 5.40
C ASN A 92 -3.17 -2.82 4.46
N ILE A 93 -2.21 -3.73 4.28
CA ILE A 93 -1.12 -3.58 3.30
C ILE A 93 -1.58 -4.06 1.93
N LEU A 94 -2.21 -5.24 1.89
CA LEU A 94 -2.75 -5.84 0.67
C LEU A 94 -4.28 -5.90 0.68
N PHE A 95 -4.84 -6.00 -0.51
CA PHE A 95 -6.23 -6.29 -0.81
C PHE A 95 -6.30 -7.65 -1.50
N LEU A 96 -7.21 -8.51 -1.06
CA LEU A 96 -7.53 -9.76 -1.72
C LEU A 96 -8.83 -9.60 -2.51
N ASN A 97 -8.78 -9.86 -3.82
CA ASN A 97 -9.96 -10.11 -4.62
C ASN A 97 -10.18 -11.63 -4.72
N PRO A 98 -11.08 -12.22 -3.92
CA PRO A 98 -11.31 -13.66 -3.93
C PRO A 98 -12.02 -14.14 -5.20
N VAL A 99 -12.73 -13.27 -5.91
CA VAL A 99 -13.43 -13.63 -7.16
C VAL A 99 -12.44 -13.85 -8.29
N GLU A 100 -11.41 -13.01 -8.36
CA GLU A 100 -10.36 -13.10 -9.40
C GLU A 100 -9.13 -13.90 -8.95
N GLY A 101 -9.00 -14.23 -7.66
CA GLY A 101 -7.81 -14.90 -7.12
C GLY A 101 -6.57 -14.00 -7.12
N ILE A 102 -6.75 -12.70 -6.89
CA ILE A 102 -5.68 -11.69 -7.03
C ILE A 102 -5.40 -10.98 -5.72
N LEU A 103 -4.12 -10.76 -5.42
CA LEU A 103 -3.63 -9.83 -4.41
C LEU A 103 -3.06 -8.57 -5.07
N LYS A 104 -3.35 -7.42 -4.45
CA LYS A 104 -2.74 -6.13 -4.82
C LYS A 104 -2.53 -5.23 -3.62
N PRO A 105 -1.66 -4.21 -3.70
CA PRO A 105 -1.57 -3.19 -2.68
C PRO A 105 -2.92 -2.52 -2.43
N GLN A 106 -3.26 -2.32 -1.16
CA GLN A 106 -4.55 -1.76 -0.70
C GLN A 106 -4.87 -0.37 -1.27
N SER A 107 -3.86 0.34 -1.79
CA SER A 107 -3.98 1.57 -2.58
C SER A 107 -2.72 1.85 -3.37
N PHE A 108 -2.78 2.76 -4.35
CA PHE A 108 -1.59 3.26 -5.05
C PHE A 108 -0.58 3.95 -4.12
N LEU A 109 -1.02 4.57 -3.02
CA LEU A 109 -0.10 5.11 -2.01
C LEU A 109 0.72 4.01 -1.34
N VAL A 110 0.07 2.90 -0.96
CA VAL A 110 0.76 1.74 -0.39
C VAL A 110 1.71 1.13 -1.41
N TRP A 111 1.29 1.01 -2.67
CA TRP A 111 2.17 0.52 -3.74
C TRP A 111 3.42 1.39 -3.92
N LYS A 112 3.25 2.72 -3.97
CA LYS A 112 4.38 3.67 -4.06
C LYS A 112 5.25 3.64 -2.81
N ALA A 113 4.68 3.37 -1.64
CA ALA A 113 5.44 3.18 -0.42
C ALA A 113 6.30 1.91 -0.49
N ILE A 114 5.72 0.78 -0.91
CA ILE A 114 6.44 -0.49 -1.12
C ILE A 114 7.65 -0.27 -2.05
N LYS A 115 7.42 0.35 -3.22
CA LYS A 115 8.50 0.65 -4.19
C LYS A 115 9.65 1.50 -3.65
N ARG A 116 9.40 2.28 -2.59
CA ARG A 116 10.39 3.20 -2.00
C ARG A 116 11.07 2.65 -0.76
N VAL A 117 10.39 1.77 -0.02
CA VAL A 117 10.85 1.25 1.27
C VAL A 117 11.51 -0.11 1.12
N ILE A 118 11.01 -0.94 0.21
CA ILE A 118 11.53 -2.29 0.00
C ILE A 118 12.68 -2.23 -1.01
N GLU A 119 13.83 -2.77 -0.59
CA GLU A 119 15.04 -2.94 -1.41
C GLU A 119 14.88 -4.07 -2.44
#